data_AF-A0A7S2FZ91-F1
#
_entry.id   AF-A0A7S2FZ91-F1
#
_cell.length_a   1.000
_cell.length_b   1.000
_cell.length_c   1.000
_cell.angle_alpha   90.00
_cell.angle_beta   90.00
_cell.angle_gamma   90.00
#
_symmetry.space_group_name_H-M   'P 1'
#
loop_
_entity.id
_entity.type
_entity.pdbx_description
1 polymer ?
#
loop_
_entity_poly.entity_id
_entity_poly.type
_entity_poly.pdbx_seq_one_letter_code
_entity_poly.pdbx_strand_id
1 'polypeptide(L)'
;NTHGFSGVVADNGKRMPYSQRWTTKLQKMLGDQAVVIPEGLNGRTTCLEDPLGDLDTCDGHLGAMNGRHYLLPCLNSHAPVNVIILALGCNDMKTRFNLAPDEIALGTQLLIRDIRVSTVC
;
A
#
# COMPACT_ATOMS: atom_id res chain seq x y z
N ASN A 1 8.31 -2.12 -0.97
CA ASN A 1 6.96 -1.60 -0.62
C ASN A 1 7.03 -0.07 -0.53
N THR A 2 5.89 0.64 -0.60
CA THR A 2 5.84 2.12 -0.48
C THR A 2 6.13 2.64 0.92
N HIS A 3 5.85 1.83 1.95
CA HIS A 3 6.19 2.16 3.34
C HIS A 3 7.70 2.43 3.50
N GLY A 4 8.53 1.70 2.76
CA GLY A 4 10.00 1.74 2.85
C GLY A 4 10.53 0.75 3.87
N PHE A 5 9.90 -0.41 4.07
CA PHE A 5 10.48 -1.48 4.89
C PHE A 5 11.77 -1.99 4.24
N SER A 6 12.87 -2.05 4.99
CA SER A 6 14.14 -2.60 4.50
C SER A 6 14.17 -4.12 4.67
N GLY A 7 14.34 -4.84 3.56
CA GLY A 7 14.60 -6.29 3.55
C GLY A 7 16.06 -6.65 3.82
N VAL A 8 16.94 -5.66 4.04
CA VAL A 8 18.34 -5.90 4.38
C VAL A 8 18.41 -6.38 5.82
N VAL A 9 19.03 -7.55 6.05
CA VAL A 9 19.13 -8.18 7.38
C VAL A 9 19.74 -7.24 8.42
N ALA A 10 20.79 -6.51 8.04
CA ALA A 10 21.47 -5.56 8.92
C ALA A 10 20.58 -4.39 9.38
N ASP A 11 19.57 -4.03 8.58
CA ASP A 11 18.63 -2.97 8.91
C ASP A 11 17.52 -3.46 9.86
N ASN A 12 17.42 -4.77 10.09
CA ASN A 12 16.45 -5.40 11.00
C ASN A 12 15.01 -4.91 10.79
N GLY A 13 14.57 -4.82 9.54
CA GLY A 13 13.22 -4.38 9.20
C GLY A 13 12.93 -2.89 9.43
N LYS A 14 13.96 -2.07 9.69
CA LYS A 14 13.79 -0.63 9.86
C LYS A 14 13.23 0.02 8.60
N ARG A 15 12.53 1.12 8.82
CA ARG A 15 12.03 1.97 7.75
C ARG A 15 13.19 2.75 7.13
N MET A 16 13.35 2.60 5.81
CA MET A 16 14.35 3.28 5.01
C MET A 16 14.21 4.81 5.16
N PRO A 17 15.34 5.55 5.14
CA PRO A 17 15.34 7.00 5.06
C PRO A 17 14.47 7.49 3.90
N TYR A 18 13.74 8.60 4.08
CA TYR A 18 12.86 9.15 3.04
C TYR A 18 13.55 9.28 1.68
N SER A 19 14.78 9.80 1.66
CA SER A 19 15.58 9.98 0.45
C SER A 19 15.85 8.70 -0.36
N GLN A 20 15.77 7.53 0.26
CA GLN A 20 16.05 6.24 -0.37
C GLN A 20 14.77 5.53 -0.86
N ARG A 21 13.59 5.97 -0.42
CA ARG A 21 12.31 5.38 -0.81
C ARG A 21 12.03 5.64 -2.29
N TRP A 22 11.43 4.65 -2.95
CA TRP A 22 11.18 4.71 -4.39
C TRP A 22 10.28 5.90 -4.78
N THR A 23 9.32 6.29 -3.92
CA THR A 23 8.45 7.44 -4.16
C THR A 23 9.21 8.76 -4.14
N THR A 24 10.16 8.92 -3.22
CA THR A 24 11.03 10.12 -3.19
C THR A 24 11.98 10.15 -4.38
N LYS A 25 12.47 8.98 -4.84
CA LYS A 25 13.25 8.90 -6.10
C LYS A 25 12.38 9.25 -7.32
N LEU A 26 11.14 8.76 -7.37
CA LEU A 26 10.19 9.09 -8.42
C LEU A 26 9.90 10.59 -8.46
N GLN A 27 9.63 11.23 -7.31
CA GLN A 27 9.44 12.68 -7.22
C GLN A 27 10.63 13.45 -7.79
N LYS A 28 11.87 13.04 -7.46
CA LYS A 28 13.08 13.68 -7.99
C LYS A 28 13.21 13.54 -9.50
N MET A 29 12.80 12.40 -10.06
CA MET A 29 12.84 12.17 -11.50
C MET A 29 11.79 12.98 -12.26
N LEU A 30 10.60 13.16 -11.66
CA LEU A 30 9.51 13.95 -12.27
C LEU A 30 9.70 15.47 -12.10
N GLY A 31 10.44 15.90 -11.08
CA GLY A 31 10.63 17.32 -10.78
C GLY A 31 9.29 18.01 -10.53
N ASP A 32 9.08 19.16 -11.15
CA ASP A 32 7.86 19.98 -10.98
C ASP A 32 6.68 19.51 -11.84
N GLN A 33 6.85 18.44 -12.63
CA GLN A 33 5.80 17.93 -13.52
C GLN A 33 4.67 17.20 -12.77
N ALA A 34 4.94 16.76 -11.54
CA ALA A 34 3.97 16.03 -10.72
C ALA A 34 4.30 16.13 -9.24
N VAL A 35 3.28 15.96 -8.39
CA VAL A 35 3.43 15.76 -6.95
C VAL A 35 3.19 14.29 -6.63
N VAL A 36 4.17 13.63 -6.04
CA VAL A 36 4.10 12.21 -5.64
C VAL A 36 3.67 12.12 -4.18
N ILE A 37 2.53 11.47 -3.94
CA ILE A 37 1.96 11.29 -2.60
C ILE A 37 2.16 9.83 -2.14
N PRO A 38 3.04 9.56 -1.16
CA PRO A 38 3.36 8.19 -0.74
C PRO A 38 2.41 7.64 0.34
N GLU A 39 1.46 6.79 -0.05
CA GLU A 39 0.47 6.16 0.85
C GLU A 39 0.76 4.69 1.16
N GLY A 40 1.95 4.44 1.73
CA GLY A 40 2.44 3.09 2.04
C GLY A 40 2.30 2.70 3.50
N LEU A 41 1.63 1.58 3.76
CA LEU A 41 1.50 0.95 5.08
C LEU A 41 2.12 -0.47 5.05
N ASN A 42 2.90 -0.81 6.07
CA ASN A 42 3.45 -2.17 6.19
C ASN A 42 2.34 -3.17 6.52
N GLY A 43 2.42 -4.40 6.01
CA GLY A 43 1.40 -5.41 6.25
C GLY A 43 0.07 -5.24 5.49
N ARG A 44 -0.16 -4.11 4.80
CA ARG A 44 -1.39 -3.83 4.05
C ARG A 44 -1.72 -4.93 3.03
N THR A 45 -2.91 -5.50 3.13
CA THR A 45 -3.50 -6.46 2.18
C THR A 45 -4.34 -5.71 1.14
N THR A 46 -4.86 -6.41 0.14
CA THR A 46 -5.83 -5.81 -0.79
C THR A 46 -7.15 -5.50 -0.08
N CYS A 47 -7.84 -6.53 0.38
CA CYS A 47 -9.18 -6.44 0.98
C CYS A 47 -9.40 -7.30 2.23
N LEU A 48 -8.32 -7.83 2.82
CA LEU A 48 -8.38 -8.76 3.95
C LEU A 48 -8.11 -8.05 5.28
N GLU A 49 -8.78 -8.50 6.33
CA GLU A 49 -8.38 -8.21 7.71
C GLU A 49 -7.26 -9.15 8.15
N ASP A 50 -6.29 -8.63 8.90
CA ASP A 50 -5.16 -9.39 9.43
C ASP A 50 -5.08 -9.22 10.96
N PRO A 51 -5.84 -10.01 11.74
CA PRO A 51 -5.85 -9.88 13.20
C PRO A 51 -4.51 -10.22 13.85
N LEU A 52 -3.63 -10.91 13.14
CA LEU A 52 -2.27 -11.23 13.58
C LEU A 52 -1.21 -10.29 12.98
N GLY A 53 -1.63 -9.33 12.15
CA GLY A 53 -0.71 -8.45 11.44
C GLY A 53 0.14 -7.59 12.37
N ASP A 54 -0.39 -7.25 13.55
CA ASP A 54 0.35 -6.50 14.57
C ASP A 54 1.56 -7.27 15.11
N LEU A 55 1.58 -8.61 15.01
CA LEU A 55 2.76 -9.41 15.35
C LEU A 55 3.85 -9.34 14.28
N ASP A 56 3.49 -9.02 13.04
CA ASP A 56 4.44 -8.94 11.92
C ASP A 56 5.08 -7.55 11.79
N THR A 57 4.58 -6.55 12.54
CA THR A 57 5.00 -5.16 12.38
C THR A 57 5.32 -4.54 13.73
N CYS A 58 6.36 -3.72 13.79
CA CYS A 58 6.74 -3.01 15.00
C CYS A 58 5.91 -1.73 15.26
N ASP A 59 4.99 -1.39 14.36
CA ASP A 59 4.38 -0.06 14.32
C ASP A 59 2.95 -0.02 14.92
N GLY A 60 2.44 -1.15 15.43
CA GLY A 60 1.17 -1.22 16.16
C GLY A 60 -0.05 -0.77 15.35
N HIS A 61 -0.28 -1.39 14.19
CA HIS A 61 -1.29 -0.96 13.22
C HIS A 61 -2.75 -1.27 13.63
N LEU A 62 -2.99 -1.95 14.75
CA LEU A 62 -4.31 -2.24 15.34
C LEU A 62 -5.31 -2.81 14.33
N GLY A 63 -4.84 -3.71 13.45
CA GLY A 63 -5.67 -4.30 12.41
C GLY A 63 -6.01 -3.39 11.22
N ALA A 64 -5.45 -2.19 11.11
CA ALA A 64 -5.72 -1.25 10.00
C ALA A 64 -5.02 -1.64 8.68
N MET A 65 -4.93 -2.93 8.37
CA MET A 65 -4.19 -3.47 7.22
C MET A 65 -5.06 -3.70 5.98
N ASN A 66 -6.38 -3.61 6.10
CA ASN A 66 -7.28 -3.73 4.95
C ASN A 66 -7.17 -2.50 4.03
N GLY A 67 -6.57 -2.68 2.85
CA GLY A 67 -6.39 -1.61 1.88
C GLY A 67 -7.70 -1.00 1.41
N ARG A 68 -8.74 -1.81 1.21
CA ARG A 68 -10.05 -1.37 0.71
C ARG A 68 -10.75 -0.41 1.67
N HIS A 69 -10.70 -0.68 2.97
CA HIS A 69 -11.31 0.20 3.99
C HIS A 69 -10.69 1.59 4.02
N TYR A 70 -9.37 1.69 3.78
CA TYR A 70 -8.64 2.97 3.79
C TYR A 70 -8.71 3.73 2.46
N LEU A 71 -8.94 3.03 1.35
CA LEU A 71 -8.77 3.56 0.00
C LEU A 71 -9.63 4.80 -0.27
N LEU A 72 -10.93 4.76 0.01
CA LEU A 72 -11.83 5.85 -0.35
C LEU A 72 -11.55 7.15 0.44
N PRO A 73 -11.39 7.13 1.78
CA PRO A 73 -10.94 8.30 2.52
C PRO A 73 -9.63 8.89 1.97
N CYS A 74 -8.65 8.02 1.66
CA CYS A 74 -7.36 8.43 1.11
C CYS A 74 -7.50 9.16 -0.24
N LEU A 75 -8.28 8.59 -1.17
CA LEU A 75 -8.51 9.22 -2.48
C LEU A 75 -9.18 10.58 -2.35
N ASN A 76 -10.19 10.69 -1.47
CA ASN A 76 -10.90 11.95 -1.25
C ASN A 76 -10.01 13.01 -0.58
N SER A 77 -9.14 12.63 0.36
CA SER A 77 -8.22 13.56 1.03
C SER A 77 -7.17 14.16 0.10
N HIS A 78 -6.80 13.45 -0.97
CA HIS A 78 -5.79 13.87 -1.94
C HIS A 78 -6.37 14.35 -3.28
N ALA A 79 -7.70 14.39 -3.41
CA ALA A 79 -8.35 14.78 -4.65
C ALA A 79 -8.02 16.24 -5.04
N PRO A 80 -7.90 16.55 -6.34
CA PRO A 80 -7.96 15.64 -7.48
C PRO A 80 -6.65 14.85 -7.68
N VAL A 81 -6.76 13.56 -8.02
CA VAL A 81 -5.60 12.70 -8.33
C VAL A 81 -5.63 12.29 -9.81
N ASN A 82 -4.52 12.52 -10.53
CA ASN A 82 -4.44 12.20 -11.96
C ASN A 82 -3.97 10.77 -12.26
N VAL A 83 -3.07 10.24 -11.44
CA VAL A 83 -2.46 8.91 -11.62
C VAL A 83 -2.37 8.21 -10.28
N ILE A 84 -2.77 6.93 -10.25
CA ILE A 84 -2.69 6.08 -9.06
C ILE A 84 -1.80 4.89 -9.39
N ILE A 85 -0.78 4.67 -8.57
CA ILE A 85 0.09 3.49 -8.64
C ILE A 85 -0.29 2.55 -7.50
N LEU A 86 -0.91 1.43 -7.85
CA LEU A 86 -1.30 0.39 -6.90
C LEU A 86 -0.27 -0.75 -6.90
N ALA A 87 0.36 -0.97 -5.73
CA ALA A 87 1.35 -2.03 -5.53
C ALA A 87 1.03 -2.80 -4.23
N LEU A 88 0.00 -3.65 -4.30
CA LEU A 88 -0.49 -4.51 -3.21
C LEU A 88 -0.60 -5.98 -3.70
N GLY A 89 -0.86 -6.90 -2.78
CA GLY A 89 -0.97 -8.35 -3.05
C GLY A 89 0.09 -9.19 -2.32
N CYS A 90 1.24 -8.61 -1.95
CA CYS A 90 2.30 -9.38 -1.29
C CYS A 90 1.88 -9.92 0.09
N ASN A 91 1.09 -9.17 0.85
CA ASN A 91 0.64 -9.60 2.18
C ASN A 91 -0.54 -10.57 2.10
N ASP A 92 -1.31 -10.54 1.02
CA ASP A 92 -2.37 -11.51 0.74
C ASP A 92 -1.80 -12.92 0.51
N MET A 93 -0.52 -13.03 0.11
CA MET A 93 0.22 -14.30 -0.02
C MET A 93 0.63 -14.93 1.32
N LYS A 94 0.38 -14.31 2.48
CA LYS A 94 0.69 -14.95 3.77
C LYS A 94 -0.07 -16.27 3.88
N THR A 95 0.62 -17.33 4.26
CA THR A 95 0.08 -18.71 4.31
C THR A 95 -1.20 -18.82 5.13
N ARG A 96 -1.34 -18.01 6.18
CA ARG A 96 -2.53 -17.96 7.04
C ARG A 96 -3.82 -17.50 6.35
N PHE A 97 -3.72 -16.79 5.22
CA PHE A 97 -4.89 -16.44 4.40
C PHE A 97 -5.27 -17.54 3.42
N ASN A 98 -4.30 -18.40 3.06
CA ASN A 98 -4.50 -19.56 2.19
C ASN A 98 -5.24 -19.23 0.87
N LEU A 99 -4.92 -18.08 0.27
CA LEU A 99 -5.50 -17.64 -1.00
C LEU A 99 -4.74 -18.20 -2.19
N ALA A 100 -5.48 -18.56 -3.24
CA ALA A 100 -4.92 -18.83 -4.54
C ALA A 100 -4.54 -17.51 -5.27
N PRO A 101 -3.58 -17.54 -6.23
CA PRO A 101 -3.14 -16.33 -6.92
C PRO A 101 -4.26 -15.56 -7.63
N ASP A 102 -5.27 -16.24 -8.15
CA ASP A 102 -6.45 -15.66 -8.77
C ASP A 102 -7.33 -14.91 -7.76
N GLU A 103 -7.47 -15.40 -6.53
CA GLU A 103 -8.18 -14.70 -5.46
C GLU A 103 -7.46 -13.40 -5.06
N ILE A 104 -6.12 -13.41 -5.02
CA ILE A 104 -5.31 -12.20 -4.77
C ILE A 104 -5.51 -11.18 -5.91
N ALA A 105 -5.57 -11.65 -7.16
CA ALA A 105 -5.85 -10.81 -8.31
C ALA A 105 -7.26 -10.19 -8.26
N LEU A 106 -8.27 -10.94 -7.81
CA LEU A 106 -9.63 -10.42 -7.59
C LEU A 106 -9.65 -9.33 -6.51
N GLY A 107 -8.92 -9.49 -5.41
CA GLY A 107 -8.75 -8.45 -4.39
C GLY A 107 -8.19 -7.15 -4.98
N THR A 108 -7.20 -7.26 -5.87
CA THR A 108 -6.63 -6.10 -6.60
C THR A 108 -7.65 -5.50 -7.57
N GLN A 109 -8.41 -6.33 -8.28
CA GLN A 109 -9.45 -5.89 -9.22
C GLN A 109 -10.55 -5.08 -8.51
N LEU A 110 -10.91 -5.46 -7.27
CA LEU A 110 -11.86 -4.69 -6.45
C LEU A 110 -11.35 -3.28 -6.16
N LEU A 111 -10.08 -3.12 -5.79
CA LEU A 111 -9.49 -1.79 -5.54
C LEU A 111 -9.48 -0.94 -6.81
N ILE A 112 -9.14 -1.52 -7.97
CA ILE A 112 -9.17 -0.82 -9.26
C ILE A 112 -10.60 -0.36 -9.59
N ARG A 113 -11.60 -1.21 -9.33
CA ARG A 113 -13.01 -0.85 -9.52
C ARG A 113 -13.40 0.32 -8.64
N ASP A 114 -13.09 0.26 -7.34
CA ASP A 114 -13.43 1.32 -6.38
C ASP A 114 -12.79 2.66 -6.76
N ILE A 115 -11.51 2.65 -7.17
CA ILE A 115 -10.81 3.84 -7.70
C ILE A 115 -11.59 4.44 -8.87
N ARG A 116 -11.91 3.63 -9.89
CA ARG A 116 -12.58 4.12 -11.10
C ARG A 116 -13.97 4.70 -10.82
N VAL A 117 -14.69 4.17 -9.85
CA VAL A 117 -16.00 4.70 -9.46
C VAL A 117 -15.85 6.03 -8.70
N SER A 118 -14.80 6.15 -7.87
CA SER A 118 -14.56 7.36 -7.07
C SER A 118 -14.07 8.57 -7.86
N THR A 119 -13.41 8.36 -9.01
CA THR A 119 -12.82 9.44 -9.81
C THR A 119 -13.76 10.01 -10.89
N VAL A 120 -15.05 9.66 -10.86
CA VAL A 120 -16.05 10.08 -11.87
C VAL A 120 -16.97 11.22 -11.36
N CYS A 121 -16.60 11.90 -10.27
CA CYS A 121 -17.29 13.11 -9.81
C CYS A 121 -16.68 14.37 -10.42
#